data_AF-A0A9Q1RC49-F1
#
_entry.id   AF-A0A9Q1RC49-F1
#
_cell.length_a   1.000
_cell.length_b   1.000
_cell.length_c   1.000
_cell.angle_alpha   90.00
_cell.angle_beta   90.00
_cell.angle_gamma   90.00
#
_symmetry.space_group_name_H-M   'P 1'
#
loop_
_entity.id
_entity.type
_entity.pdbx_description
1 polymer ?
#
loop_
_entity_poly.entity_id
_entity_poly.type
_entity_poly.pdbx_seq_one_letter_code
_entity_poly.pdbx_strand_id
1 'polypeptide(L)'
;MYSKLGCTIAAQYVFDNMSERNVVSWNAIISAYSNNGLVEEAIQLFNLMRRRLSVDIFTILSLVNAAFGVGDLHKVTQIHGLVVKSGYGNSQRVETGLIEMYIDVNCVDDAYCIFCYMPVKDVVAWTLMLTGFVKSGKWSMAVEHFNQMTATEEVELDSVALIAVQELCSKAGGCMDCFDVTSKPNGGAFQMDHEHQSASSYPLMILTRLLKEST
;
A
#
# COMPACT_ATOMS: atom_id res chain seq x y z
N MET A 1 -3.36 18.33 -17.59
CA MET A 1 -2.46 18.65 -18.72
C MET A 1 -1.07 19.13 -18.30
N TYR A 2 -0.87 19.76 -17.13
CA TYR A 2 0.47 20.22 -16.69
C TYR A 2 1.30 19.23 -15.85
N SER A 3 0.72 18.12 -15.39
CA SER A 3 1.36 17.19 -14.44
C SER A 3 2.43 16.27 -15.05
N LYS A 4 2.53 16.17 -16.38
CA LYS A 4 3.43 15.23 -17.07
C LYS A 4 4.78 15.81 -17.54
N LEU A 5 5.07 17.10 -17.27
CA LEU A 5 6.20 17.81 -17.88
C LEU A 5 7.16 18.52 -16.91
N GLY A 6 7.25 18.14 -15.63
CA GLY A 6 8.16 18.85 -14.71
C GLY A 6 7.78 20.31 -14.45
N CYS A 7 6.56 20.72 -14.84
CA CYS A 7 6.11 22.10 -14.78
C CYS A 7 5.30 22.37 -13.49
N THR A 8 5.79 21.87 -12.36
CA THR A 8 5.19 22.13 -11.03
C THR A 8 5.17 23.63 -10.75
N ILE A 9 6.17 24.38 -11.22
CA ILE A 9 6.23 25.85 -11.13
C ILE A 9 5.07 26.51 -11.87
N ALA A 10 4.76 26.11 -13.11
CA ALA A 10 3.65 26.71 -13.86
C ALA A 10 2.29 26.30 -13.28
N ALA A 11 2.15 25.04 -12.85
CA ALA A 11 0.95 24.59 -12.16
C ALA A 11 0.72 25.39 -10.87
N GLN A 12 1.78 25.63 -10.09
CA GLN A 12 1.76 26.43 -8.87
C GLN A 12 1.41 27.88 -9.18
N TYR A 13 2.02 28.48 -10.21
CA TYR A 13 1.70 29.85 -10.63
C TYR A 13 0.22 30.00 -11.01
N VAL A 14 -0.31 29.08 -11.83
CA VAL A 14 -1.74 29.12 -12.21
C VAL A 14 -2.62 28.97 -10.97
N PHE A 15 -2.32 27.99 -10.11
CA PHE A 15 -3.05 27.75 -8.87
C PHE A 15 -3.04 28.96 -7.92
N ASP A 16 -1.91 29.66 -7.84
CA ASP A 16 -1.76 30.84 -6.99
C ASP A 16 -2.56 32.04 -7.49
N ASN A 17 -2.72 32.17 -8.81
CA ASN A 17 -3.48 33.25 -9.45
C ASN A 17 -4.99 32.94 -9.59
N MET A 18 -5.48 31.79 -9.11
CA MET A 18 -6.92 31.51 -9.10
C MET A 18 -7.63 32.30 -7.99
N SER A 19 -8.66 33.06 -8.36
CA SER A 19 -9.53 33.78 -7.41
C SER A 19 -10.29 32.83 -6.49
N GLU A 20 -10.75 31.70 -7.03
CA GLU A 20 -11.43 30.64 -6.29
C GLU A 20 -10.80 29.28 -6.60
N ARG A 21 -10.45 28.54 -5.55
CA ARG A 21 -9.83 27.21 -5.65
C ARG A 21 -10.83 26.16 -5.21
N ASN A 22 -11.21 25.28 -6.13
CA ASN A 22 -12.13 24.17 -5.89
C ASN A 22 -11.38 22.82 -5.82
N VAL A 23 -12.09 21.74 -5.50
CA VAL A 23 -11.53 20.38 -5.37
C VAL A 23 -10.72 19.97 -6.61
N VAL A 24 -11.18 20.30 -7.82
CA VAL A 24 -10.49 19.98 -9.07
C VAL A 24 -9.12 20.67 -9.16
N SER A 25 -9.05 21.97 -8.84
CA SER A 25 -7.79 22.73 -8.85
C SER A 25 -6.79 22.21 -7.81
N TRP A 26 -7.27 21.82 -6.62
CA TRP A 26 -6.44 21.21 -5.57
C TRP A 26 -5.93 19.83 -5.98
N ASN A 27 -6.80 18.97 -6.52
CA ASN A 27 -6.39 17.66 -7.02
C ASN A 27 -5.36 17.79 -8.14
N ALA A 28 -5.51 18.77 -9.03
CA ALA A 28 -4.58 19.01 -10.11
C ALA A 28 -3.18 19.39 -9.60
N ILE A 29 -3.08 20.30 -8.63
CA ILE A 29 -1.78 20.73 -8.09
C ILE A 29 -1.14 19.62 -7.25
N ILE A 30 -1.90 18.94 -6.38
CA ILE A 30 -1.41 17.81 -5.58
C ILE A 30 -0.89 16.70 -6.49
N SER A 31 -1.63 16.34 -7.54
CA SER A 31 -1.19 15.33 -8.51
C SER A 31 0.04 15.77 -9.30
N ALA A 32 0.19 17.08 -9.57
CA ALA A 32 1.38 17.60 -10.22
C ALA A 32 2.62 17.43 -9.34
N TYR A 33 2.57 17.79 -8.06
CA TYR A 33 3.68 17.56 -7.13
C TYR A 33 3.95 16.05 -6.93
N SER A 34 2.89 15.26 -6.76
CA SER A 34 2.95 13.81 -6.58
C SER A 34 3.67 13.10 -7.72
N ASN A 35 3.28 13.38 -8.97
CA ASN A 35 3.87 12.77 -10.16
C ASN A 35 5.33 13.19 -10.42
N ASN A 36 5.83 14.22 -9.73
CA ASN A 36 7.22 14.68 -9.84
C ASN A 36 8.06 14.26 -8.62
N GLY A 37 7.56 13.37 -7.77
CA GLY A 37 8.26 12.88 -6.58
C GLY A 37 8.40 13.92 -5.46
N LEU A 38 7.71 15.05 -5.57
CA LEU A 38 7.72 16.14 -4.59
C LEU A 38 6.66 15.88 -3.51
N VAL A 39 6.91 14.83 -2.74
CA VAL A 39 5.95 14.29 -1.77
C VAL A 39 5.69 15.22 -0.61
N GLU A 40 6.72 15.93 -0.14
CA GLU A 40 6.59 16.84 0.99
C GLU A 40 5.65 18.01 0.65
N GLU A 41 5.82 18.59 -0.54
CA GLU A 41 4.97 19.64 -1.07
C GLU A 41 3.55 19.13 -1.33
N ALA A 42 3.40 17.91 -1.83
CA ALA A 42 2.10 17.26 -2.00
C ALA A 42 1.37 17.09 -0.65
N ILE A 43 2.06 16.66 0.40
CA ILE A 43 1.53 16.53 1.76
C ILE A 43 1.15 17.89 2.34
N GLN A 44 1.96 18.93 2.13
CA GLN A 44 1.66 20.29 2.58
C GLN A 44 0.39 20.83 1.89
N LEU A 45 0.27 20.67 0.58
CA LEU A 45 -0.92 21.08 -0.18
C LEU A 45 -2.16 20.30 0.25
N PHE A 46 -2.03 18.99 0.47
CA PHE A 46 -3.10 18.15 1.00
C PHE A 46 -3.60 18.65 2.36
N ASN A 47 -2.67 18.96 3.26
CA ASN A 47 -2.99 19.49 4.59
C ASN A 47 -3.68 20.86 4.54
N LEU A 48 -3.35 21.70 3.55
CA LEU A 48 -4.06 22.96 3.31
C LEU A 48 -5.46 22.74 2.75
N MET A 49 -5.60 21.84 1.77
CA MET A 49 -6.89 21.49 1.15
C MET A 49 -7.89 20.99 2.20
N ARG A 50 -7.51 19.98 3.00
CA ARG A 50 -8.43 19.32 3.94
C ARG A 50 -8.95 20.24 5.05
N ARG A 51 -8.30 21.38 5.30
CA ARG A 51 -8.77 22.39 6.27
C ARG A 51 -9.93 23.22 5.73
N ARG A 52 -10.14 23.22 4.40
CA ARG A 52 -11.09 24.10 3.70
C ARG A 52 -12.12 23.34 2.89
N LEU A 53 -11.78 22.15 2.40
CA LEU A 53 -12.59 21.36 1.48
C LEU A 53 -12.62 19.89 1.90
N SER A 54 -13.71 19.20 1.56
CA SER A 54 -13.79 17.76 1.64
C SER A 54 -12.79 17.13 0.67
N VAL A 55 -11.96 16.24 1.19
CA VAL A 55 -11.04 15.42 0.40
C VAL A 55 -11.83 14.32 -0.31
N ASP A 56 -11.54 14.05 -1.58
CA ASP A 56 -12.12 12.92 -2.30
C ASP A 56 -11.10 11.76 -2.44
N ILE A 57 -11.58 10.61 -2.89
CA ILE A 57 -10.74 9.41 -3.07
C ILE A 57 -9.61 9.64 -4.09
N PHE A 58 -9.80 10.52 -5.08
CA PHE A 58 -8.78 10.80 -6.08
C PHE A 58 -7.62 11.58 -5.47
N THR A 59 -7.90 12.54 -4.57
CA THR A 59 -6.84 13.24 -3.82
C THR A 59 -5.99 12.24 -3.03
N ILE A 60 -6.63 11.27 -2.38
CA ILE A 60 -5.94 10.24 -1.58
C ILE A 60 -5.06 9.35 -2.45
N LEU A 61 -5.60 8.86 -3.57
CA LEU A 61 -4.85 8.01 -4.49
C LEU A 61 -3.65 8.75 -5.10
N SER A 62 -3.79 10.04 -5.42
CA SER A 62 -2.65 10.85 -5.86
C SER A 62 -1.56 10.95 -4.80
N LEU A 63 -1.95 11.10 -3.52
CA LEU A 63 -1.00 11.16 -2.41
C LEU A 63 -0.29 9.83 -2.16
N VAL A 64 -1.02 8.72 -2.19
CA VAL A 64 -0.45 7.35 -2.11
C VAL A 64 0.53 7.11 -3.25
N ASN A 65 0.16 7.44 -4.48
CA ASN A 65 1.04 7.30 -5.64
C ASN A 65 2.29 8.17 -5.55
N ALA A 66 2.21 9.35 -4.93
CA ALA A 66 3.37 10.21 -4.69
C ALA A 66 4.45 9.48 -3.89
N ALA A 67 4.02 8.64 -2.94
CA ALA A 67 4.89 7.98 -1.98
C ALA A 67 5.70 6.83 -2.56
N PHE A 68 5.31 6.31 -3.72
CA PHE A 68 6.02 5.22 -4.38
C PHE A 68 7.44 5.65 -4.76
N GLY A 69 8.40 4.77 -4.47
CA GLY A 69 9.83 5.03 -4.72
C GLY A 69 10.49 6.09 -3.83
N VAL A 70 9.79 6.64 -2.82
CA VAL A 70 10.39 7.63 -1.89
C VAL A 70 11.38 6.97 -0.93
N GLY A 71 11.17 5.68 -0.60
CA GLY A 71 12.07 4.92 0.27
C GLY A 71 12.14 5.44 1.72
N ASP A 72 11.12 6.18 2.19
CA ASP A 72 11.11 6.84 3.49
C ASP A 72 9.88 6.39 4.32
N LEU A 73 10.14 5.60 5.36
CA LEU A 73 9.12 5.08 6.26
C LEU A 73 8.35 6.20 6.98
N HIS A 74 8.97 7.34 7.29
CA HIS A 74 8.29 8.44 7.95
C HIS A 74 7.20 9.03 7.04
N LYS A 75 7.48 9.16 5.75
CA LYS A 75 6.50 9.63 4.76
C LYS A 75 5.39 8.61 4.53
N VAL A 76 5.74 7.31 4.45
CA VAL A 76 4.75 6.22 4.33
C VAL A 76 3.77 6.25 5.49
N THR A 77 4.26 6.33 6.73
CA THR A 77 3.41 6.37 7.93
C THR A 77 2.61 7.67 8.05
N GLN A 78 3.18 8.79 7.65
CA GLN A 78 2.47 10.07 7.60
C GLN A 78 1.29 10.00 6.62
N ILE A 79 1.50 9.47 5.41
CA ILE A 79 0.46 9.32 4.39
C ILE A 79 -0.61 8.32 4.84
N HIS A 80 -0.22 7.18 5.42
CA HIS A 80 -1.17 6.24 6.02
C HIS A 80 -2.04 6.95 7.08
N GLY A 81 -1.43 7.74 7.96
CA GLY A 81 -2.16 8.56 8.93
C GLY A 81 -3.13 9.56 8.30
N LEU A 82 -2.79 10.13 7.15
CA LEU A 82 -3.68 11.02 6.39
C LEU A 82 -4.86 10.27 5.77
N VAL A 83 -4.63 9.10 5.18
CA VAL A 83 -5.67 8.21 4.63
C VAL A 83 -6.74 7.91 5.68
N VAL A 84 -6.30 7.52 6.88
CA VAL A 84 -7.19 7.17 8.00
C VAL A 84 -8.00 8.37 8.44
N LYS A 85 -7.35 9.51 8.64
CA LYS A 85 -8.01 10.77 9.06
C LYS A 85 -9.00 11.29 8.02
N SER A 86 -8.80 10.95 6.75
CA SER A 86 -9.71 11.30 5.66
C SER A 86 -10.85 10.30 5.46
N GLY A 87 -10.91 9.21 6.23
CA GLY A 87 -11.98 8.22 6.16
C GLY A 87 -11.88 7.23 5.00
N TYR A 88 -10.73 7.15 4.34
CA TYR A 88 -10.51 6.27 3.18
C TYR A 88 -9.68 5.01 3.50
N GLY A 89 -9.49 4.71 4.79
CA GLY A 89 -8.68 3.56 5.25
C GLY A 89 -9.19 2.18 4.83
N ASN A 90 -10.48 2.04 4.55
CA ASN A 90 -11.11 0.76 4.19
C ASN A 90 -11.45 0.69 2.69
N SER A 91 -10.85 1.56 1.88
CA SER A 91 -11.03 1.53 0.43
C SER A 91 -10.02 0.55 -0.16
N GLN A 92 -10.49 -0.54 -0.77
CA GLN A 92 -9.64 -1.58 -1.37
C GLN A 92 -8.52 -1.01 -2.25
N ARG A 93 -8.84 -0.02 -3.11
CA ARG A 93 -7.84 0.63 -3.97
C ARG A 93 -6.75 1.36 -3.20
N VAL A 94 -7.11 1.93 -2.04
CA VAL A 94 -6.17 2.64 -1.17
C VAL A 94 -5.37 1.64 -0.35
N GLU A 95 -5.99 0.58 0.17
CA GLU A 95 -5.33 -0.50 0.91
C GLU A 95 -4.25 -1.19 0.05
N THR A 96 -4.56 -1.52 -1.21
CA THR A 96 -3.58 -2.08 -2.15
C THR A 96 -2.38 -1.15 -2.36
N GLY A 97 -2.61 0.15 -2.50
CA GLY A 97 -1.53 1.13 -2.62
C GLY A 97 -0.71 1.28 -1.33
N LEU A 98 -1.35 1.21 -0.16
CA LEU A 98 -0.64 1.22 1.12
C LEU A 98 0.24 -0.03 1.28
N ILE A 99 -0.24 -1.22 0.89
CA ILE A 99 0.55 -2.46 0.87
C ILE A 99 1.83 -2.26 0.05
N GLU A 100 1.71 -1.72 -1.17
CA GLU A 100 2.85 -1.45 -2.04
C GLU A 100 3.83 -0.46 -1.41
N MET A 101 3.34 0.65 -0.81
CA MET A 101 4.19 1.61 -0.09
C MET A 101 4.99 0.98 1.04
N TYR A 102 4.39 0.09 1.84
CA TYR A 102 5.09 -0.57 2.95
C TYR A 102 6.10 -1.61 2.45
N ILE A 103 5.79 -2.32 1.36
CA ILE A 103 6.73 -3.24 0.71
C ILE A 103 7.96 -2.47 0.19
N ASP A 104 7.76 -1.30 -0.43
CA ASP A 104 8.84 -0.46 -0.97
C ASP A 104 9.86 -0.01 0.09
N VAL A 105 9.41 0.18 1.34
CA VAL A 105 10.29 0.51 2.48
C VAL A 105 10.70 -0.72 3.30
N ASN A 106 10.51 -1.92 2.75
CA ASN A 106 10.86 -3.22 3.36
C ASN A 106 10.15 -3.52 4.69
N CYS A 107 9.00 -2.88 4.95
CA CYS A 107 8.14 -3.11 6.12
C CYS A 107 7.03 -4.11 5.80
N VAL A 108 7.40 -5.31 5.34
CA VAL A 108 6.46 -6.31 4.81
C VAL A 108 5.50 -6.86 5.89
N ASP A 109 5.86 -6.83 7.17
CA ASP A 109 4.93 -7.22 8.24
C ASP A 109 3.75 -6.25 8.37
N ASP A 110 3.99 -4.95 8.21
CA ASP A 110 2.94 -3.93 8.21
C ASP A 110 2.07 -4.03 6.95
N ALA A 111 2.70 -4.30 5.80
CA ALA A 111 1.97 -4.60 4.57
C ALA A 111 1.05 -5.82 4.73
N TYR A 112 1.56 -6.90 5.33
CA TYR A 112 0.77 -8.12 5.57
C TYR A 112 -0.37 -7.89 6.54
N CYS A 113 -0.16 -7.04 7.55
CA CYS A 113 -1.24 -6.60 8.43
C CYS A 113 -2.35 -5.93 7.62
N ILE A 114 -2.05 -5.00 6.70
CA ILE A 114 -3.09 -4.38 5.84
C ILE A 114 -3.83 -5.46 5.07
N PHE A 115 -3.08 -6.33 4.41
CA PHE A 115 -3.62 -7.42 3.61
C PHE A 115 -4.60 -8.29 4.40
N CYS A 116 -4.23 -8.75 5.59
CA CYS A 116 -5.08 -9.60 6.42
C CYS A 116 -6.45 -8.99 6.70
N TYR A 117 -6.51 -7.67 6.95
CA TYR A 117 -7.75 -6.97 7.27
C TYR A 117 -8.57 -6.51 6.05
N MET A 118 -8.05 -6.62 4.82
CA MET A 118 -8.83 -6.32 3.61
C MET A 118 -10.05 -7.25 3.52
N PRO A 119 -11.28 -6.70 3.38
CA PRO A 119 -12.50 -7.51 3.31
C PRO A 119 -12.59 -8.33 2.03
N VAL A 120 -12.03 -7.79 0.93
CA VAL A 120 -11.93 -8.45 -0.38
C VAL A 120 -10.51 -8.24 -0.88
N LYS A 121 -9.85 -9.34 -1.28
CA LYS A 121 -8.47 -9.36 -1.78
C LYS A 121 -8.52 -9.75 -3.25
N ASP A 122 -8.13 -8.85 -4.13
CA ASP A 122 -7.98 -9.15 -5.55
C ASP A 122 -6.62 -9.78 -5.86
N VAL A 123 -6.45 -10.27 -7.09
CA VAL A 123 -5.20 -10.85 -7.58
C VAL A 123 -4.02 -9.91 -7.33
N VAL A 124 -4.22 -8.59 -7.49
CA VAL A 124 -3.17 -7.58 -7.30
C VAL A 124 -2.67 -7.56 -5.86
N ALA A 125 -3.57 -7.54 -4.87
CA ALA A 125 -3.19 -7.58 -3.45
C ALA A 125 -2.45 -8.87 -3.08
N TRP A 126 -2.91 -10.02 -3.60
CA TRP A 126 -2.25 -11.32 -3.39
C TRP A 126 -0.84 -11.34 -3.98
N THR A 127 -0.69 -10.93 -5.24
CA THR A 127 0.58 -10.88 -5.96
C THR A 127 1.55 -9.90 -5.29
N LEU A 128 1.08 -8.73 -4.86
CA LEU A 128 1.91 -7.75 -4.14
C LEU A 128 2.52 -8.37 -2.88
N MET A 129 1.72 -9.00 -2.03
CA MET A 129 2.24 -9.63 -0.81
C MET A 129 3.22 -10.76 -1.10
N LEU A 130 2.95 -11.60 -2.11
CA LEU A 130 3.87 -12.65 -2.53
C LEU A 130 5.23 -12.06 -2.96
N THR A 131 5.21 -11.03 -3.80
CA THR A 131 6.44 -10.34 -4.24
C THR A 131 7.15 -9.66 -3.07
N GLY A 132 6.41 -9.10 -2.11
CA GLY A 132 6.96 -8.51 -0.89
C GLY A 132 7.72 -9.53 -0.05
N PHE A 133 7.12 -10.70 0.21
CA PHE A 133 7.78 -11.77 0.96
C PHE A 133 9.05 -12.28 0.25
N VAL A 134 8.99 -12.48 -1.07
CA VAL A 134 10.14 -12.90 -1.88
C VAL A 134 11.26 -11.86 -1.82
N LYS A 135 10.95 -10.57 -1.99
CA LYS A 135 11.93 -9.46 -1.94
C LYS A 135 12.58 -9.33 -0.57
N SER A 136 11.82 -9.51 0.52
CA SER A 136 12.35 -9.45 1.89
C SER A 136 12.96 -10.75 2.38
N GLY A 137 13.00 -11.80 1.56
CA GLY A 137 13.57 -13.10 1.91
C GLY A 137 12.76 -13.91 2.93
N LYS A 138 11.47 -13.62 3.10
CA LYS A 138 10.55 -14.33 4.01
C LYS A 138 9.94 -15.55 3.31
N TRP A 139 10.78 -16.52 2.98
CA TRP A 139 10.43 -17.66 2.12
C TRP A 139 9.28 -18.52 2.65
N SER A 140 9.26 -18.81 3.96
CA SER A 140 8.20 -19.61 4.58
C SER A 140 6.83 -18.94 4.40
N MET A 141 6.76 -17.64 4.67
CA MET A 141 5.54 -16.84 4.49
C MET A 141 5.16 -16.75 3.01
N ALA A 142 6.13 -16.63 2.09
CA ALA A 142 5.85 -16.63 0.65
C ALA A 142 5.21 -17.95 0.18
N VAL A 143 5.70 -19.10 0.62
CA VAL A 143 5.13 -20.43 0.29
C VAL A 143 3.74 -20.57 0.88
N GLU A 144 3.57 -20.24 2.17
CA GLU A 144 2.27 -20.29 2.84
C GLU A 144 1.24 -19.41 2.12
N HIS A 145 1.61 -18.17 1.81
CA HIS A 145 0.76 -17.20 1.12
C HIS A 145 0.39 -17.67 -0.30
N PHE A 146 1.32 -18.28 -1.04
CA PHE A 146 1.04 -18.86 -2.35
C PHE A 146 0.05 -20.04 -2.27
N ASN A 147 0.21 -20.91 -1.26
CA ASN A 147 -0.72 -22.02 -1.03
C ASN A 147 -2.12 -21.51 -0.67
N GLN A 148 -2.23 -20.43 0.11
CA GLN A 148 -3.50 -19.78 0.40
C GLN A 148 -4.13 -19.15 -0.86
N MET A 149 -3.33 -18.45 -1.67
CA MET A 149 -3.76 -17.84 -2.94
C MET A 149 -4.31 -18.87 -3.94
N THR A 150 -3.69 -20.04 -4.04
CA THR A 150 -4.11 -21.12 -4.96
C THR A 150 -5.27 -21.95 -4.42
N ALA A 151 -5.50 -21.94 -3.11
CA ALA A 151 -6.66 -22.56 -2.49
C ALA A 151 -7.95 -21.73 -2.67
N THR A 152 -7.85 -20.43 -2.96
CA THR A 152 -9.01 -19.59 -3.27
C THR A 152 -9.41 -19.75 -4.74
N GLU A 153 -10.63 -20.25 -5.00
CA GLU A 153 -11.13 -20.59 -6.34
C GLU A 153 -11.24 -19.39 -7.31
N GLU A 154 -11.16 -18.14 -6.81
CA GLU A 154 -11.40 -16.91 -7.59
C GLU A 154 -10.13 -16.24 -8.15
N VAL A 155 -8.93 -16.73 -7.81
CA VAL A 155 -7.66 -16.02 -8.10
C VAL A 155 -6.86 -16.76 -9.18
N GLU A 156 -6.94 -16.27 -10.42
CA GLU A 156 -6.02 -16.72 -11.48
C GLU A 156 -4.63 -16.09 -11.26
N LEU A 157 -3.58 -16.92 -11.26
CA LEU A 157 -2.20 -16.47 -11.16
C LEU A 157 -1.84 -15.64 -12.40
N ASP A 158 -1.42 -14.39 -12.18
CA ASP A 158 -0.88 -13.55 -13.25
C ASP A 158 0.61 -13.85 -13.52
N SER A 159 1.15 -13.24 -14.58
CA SER A 159 2.56 -13.43 -14.96
C SER A 159 3.54 -12.96 -13.89
N VAL A 160 3.16 -12.01 -13.05
CA VAL A 160 4.01 -11.47 -11.97
C VAL A 160 4.07 -12.46 -10.80
N ALA A 161 2.94 -13.04 -10.43
CA ALA A 161 2.87 -14.12 -9.45
C ALA A 161 3.72 -15.32 -9.89
N LEU A 162 3.65 -15.72 -11.16
CA LEU A 162 4.47 -16.81 -11.71
C LEU A 162 5.97 -16.54 -11.63
N ILE A 163 6.42 -15.31 -11.90
CA ILE A 163 7.83 -14.92 -11.76
C ILE A 163 8.26 -14.99 -10.29
N ALA A 164 7.43 -14.47 -9.37
CA ALA A 164 7.73 -14.52 -7.94
C ALA A 164 7.83 -15.97 -7.43
N VAL A 165 6.96 -16.86 -7.92
CA VAL A 165 7.01 -18.29 -7.63
C VAL A 165 8.28 -18.93 -8.18
N GLN A 166 8.70 -18.61 -9.41
CA GLN A 166 9.93 -19.15 -9.98
C GLN A 166 11.16 -18.73 -9.14
N GLU A 167 11.22 -17.47 -8.71
CA GLU A 167 12.28 -16.99 -7.83
C GLU A 167 12.25 -17.69 -6.47
N LEU A 168 11.06 -17.86 -5.89
CA LEU A 168 10.84 -18.65 -4.68
C LEU A 168 11.36 -20.08 -4.83
N CYS A 169 10.99 -20.80 -5.91
CA CYS A 169 11.47 -22.16 -6.20
C CYS A 169 12.99 -22.23 -6.29
N SER A 170 13.62 -21.26 -6.97
CA SER A 170 15.07 -21.23 -7.17
C SER A 170 15.85 -21.09 -5.85
N LYS A 171 15.31 -20.29 -4.91
CA LYS A 171 15.95 -20.02 -3.61
C LYS A 171 15.55 -21.04 -2.54
N ALA A 172 14.31 -21.53 -2.59
CA ALA A 172 13.84 -22.61 -1.72
C ALA A 172 14.42 -23.97 -2.09
N GLY A 173 14.85 -24.19 -3.34
CA GLY A 173 15.62 -25.38 -3.75
C GLY A 173 16.96 -25.58 -3.02
N GLY A 174 17.44 -24.57 -2.29
CA GLY A 174 18.56 -24.69 -1.33
C GLY A 174 18.15 -25.09 0.09
N CYS A 175 16.85 -25.13 0.39
CA CYS A 175 16.27 -25.45 1.69
C CYS A 175 15.29 -26.63 1.50
N MET A 176 15.83 -27.85 1.57
CA MET A 176 15.14 -29.12 1.23
C MET A 176 13.85 -29.40 2.02
N ASP A 177 13.54 -28.67 3.09
CA ASP A 177 12.40 -28.93 3.97
C ASP A 177 11.11 -28.15 3.61
N CYS A 178 11.17 -27.19 2.67
CA CYS A 178 10.04 -26.28 2.41
C CYS A 178 9.16 -26.65 1.19
N PHE A 179 9.55 -27.64 0.38
CA PHE A 179 8.92 -27.90 -0.92
C PHE A 179 8.12 -29.20 -0.96
N ASP A 180 6.87 -29.13 -0.49
CA ASP A 180 5.82 -30.05 -0.96
C ASP A 180 4.64 -29.23 -1.47
N VAL A 181 4.84 -28.61 -2.64
CA VAL A 181 3.83 -27.80 -3.35
C VAL A 181 2.79 -28.70 -4.06
N THR A 182 2.97 -30.03 -4.02
CA THR A 182 2.10 -31.01 -4.68
C THR A 182 1.25 -31.87 -3.74
N SER A 183 1.51 -31.85 -2.43
CA SER A 183 0.61 -32.46 -1.46
C SER A 183 -0.38 -31.42 -0.92
N LYS A 184 -1.65 -31.84 -0.81
CA LYS A 184 -2.75 -31.00 -0.31
C LYS A 184 -2.37 -30.29 1.00
N PRO A 185 -2.87 -29.07 1.25
CA PRO A 185 -2.55 -28.33 2.46
C PRO A 185 -3.01 -29.14 3.68
N ASN A 186 -2.06 -29.59 4.50
CA ASN A 186 -2.34 -30.02 5.86
C ASN A 186 -2.80 -28.78 6.64
N GLY A 187 -4.05 -28.78 7.08
CA GLY A 187 -4.74 -27.68 7.73
C GLY A 187 -4.18 -27.32 9.11
N GLY A 188 -2.98 -26.74 9.15
CA GLY A 188 -2.46 -26.00 10.29
C GLY A 188 -2.82 -24.53 10.14
N ALA A 189 -4.05 -24.15 10.45
CA ALA A 189 -4.41 -22.74 10.57
C ALA A 189 -3.64 -22.14 11.75
N PHE A 190 -2.74 -21.18 11.48
CA PHE A 190 -2.18 -20.35 12.54
C PHE A 190 -3.27 -19.37 12.98
N GLN A 191 -3.80 -19.62 14.17
CA GLN A 191 -4.88 -18.83 14.75
C GLN A 191 -4.28 -17.53 15.29
N MET A 192 -4.41 -16.43 14.55
CA MET A 192 -4.31 -15.10 15.15
C MET A 192 -5.49 -14.95 16.10
N ASP A 193 -5.21 -14.64 17.36
CA ASP A 193 -6.21 -14.45 18.41
C ASP A 193 -7.33 -13.55 17.91
N HIS A 194 -8.51 -14.14 17.74
CA HIS A 194 -9.75 -13.46 17.36
C HIS A 194 -10.28 -12.65 18.54
N GLU A 195 -9.54 -11.65 18.99
CA GLU A 195 -10.09 -10.59 19.84
C GLU A 195 -9.98 -9.26 19.11
N HIS A 196 -11.15 -8.73 18.75
CA HIS A 196 -11.43 -7.40 18.18
C HIS A 196 -11.77 -7.38 16.68
N GLN A 197 -12.87 -8.07 16.36
CA GLN A 197 -13.73 -7.76 15.21
C GLN A 197 -14.34 -6.35 15.37
N SER A 198 -13.57 -5.32 15.03
CA SER A 198 -14.13 -4.08 14.52
C SER A 198 -13.20 -3.55 13.43
N ALA A 199 -13.71 -3.46 12.20
CA ALA A 199 -13.00 -2.88 11.05
C ALA A 199 -12.57 -1.41 11.28
N SER A 200 -12.99 -0.80 12.40
CA SER A 200 -12.58 0.54 12.84
C SER A 200 -11.24 0.60 13.58
N SER A 201 -10.68 -0.53 14.05
CA SER A 201 -9.49 -0.53 14.92
C SER A 201 -8.16 -0.66 14.16
N TYR A 202 -8.17 -1.31 13.00
CA TYR A 202 -6.95 -1.70 12.31
C TYR A 202 -6.03 -0.50 11.91
N PRO A 203 -6.55 0.58 11.30
CA PRO A 203 -5.67 1.68 10.90
C PRO A 203 -5.07 2.42 12.11
N LEU A 204 -5.74 2.37 13.27
CA LEU A 204 -5.22 2.88 14.54
C LEU A 204 -4.16 1.95 15.15
N MET A 205 -4.26 0.63 14.97
CA MET A 205 -3.28 -0.34 15.48
C MET A 205 -1.91 -0.19 14.81
N ILE A 206 -1.84 -0.07 13.48
CA ILE A 206 -0.57 0.17 12.78
C ILE A 206 0.05 1.51 13.20
N LEU A 207 -0.76 2.58 13.22
CA LEU A 207 -0.27 3.90 13.61
C LEU A 207 0.19 3.96 15.08
N THR A 208 -0.49 3.26 16.00
CA THR A 208 -0.05 3.20 17.41
C THR A 208 1.16 2.31 17.63
N ARG A 209 1.37 1.26 16.83
CA ARG A 209 2.62 0.48 16.85
C ARG A 209 3.79 1.30 16.31
N LEU A 210 3.63 1.94 15.17
CA LEU A 210 4.70 2.69 14.50
C LEU A 210 5.07 3.99 15.23
N LEU A 211 4.12 4.65 15.90
CA LEU A 211 4.43 5.81 16.75
C LEU A 211 5.28 5.43 17.99
N LYS A 212 5.14 4.21 18.53
CA LYS A 212 5.96 3.73 19.65
C LYS A 212 7.39 3.39 19.27
N GLU A 213 7.66 3.07 18.00
CA GLU A 213 9.01 2.76 17.50
C GLU A 213 9.79 4.03 17.12
N SER A 214 9.14 5.20 17.10
CA SER A 214 9.72 6.50 16.73
C SER A 214 10.12 7.41 17.91
N THR A 215 10.07 6.90 19.15
CA THR A 215 10.44 7.60 20.40
C THR A 215 11.55 6.86 21.13
#